data_AF-A0A167M4G2-F1
#
_entry.id   AF-A0A167M4G2-F1
#
_cell.length_a   1.000
_cell.length_b   1.000
_cell.length_c   1.000
_cell.angle_alpha   90.00
_cell.angle_beta   90.00
_cell.angle_gamma   90.00
#
_symmetry.space_group_name_H-M   'P 1'
#
loop_
_entity.id
_entity.type
_entity.pdbx_description
1 polymer ?
#
loop_
_entity_poly.entity_id
_entity_poly.type
_entity_poly.pdbx_seq_one_letter_code
_entity_poly.pdbx_strand_id
1 'polypeptide(L)'
;MDDEPAAHATIQEEQPRQLQDSAQVPPQILHASNTDPVDSCSSSSDEHVSSPPIQAPVPTRPRLLSRKSSGTIIVPRDSEEASRPMETRMDPGDVRAMSPRRTNEDLEILGRQTRAEVQKHAKMLQDSLLMIFHRIQAVKEEHDKLDSNNKFLQKYIGDLMTTSKITASGSSSRGKK
;
A
#
# COMPACT_ATOMS: atom_id res chain seq x y z
N MET A 1 32.90 -51.32 43.40
CA MET A 1 33.79 -50.14 43.59
C MET A 1 33.87 -49.42 42.24
N ASP A 2 32.74 -49.22 41.56
CA ASP A 2 31.72 -48.17 41.81
C ASP A 2 32.19 -46.88 41.12
N ASP A 3 31.45 -46.14 40.29
CA ASP A 3 30.08 -46.26 39.79
C ASP A 3 30.01 -45.31 38.57
N GLU A 4 29.19 -45.68 37.59
CA GLU A 4 28.77 -44.87 36.45
C GLU A 4 27.66 -43.89 36.90
N PRO A 5 27.69 -42.59 36.58
CA PRO A 5 26.50 -41.76 36.72
C PRO A 5 25.78 -41.63 35.37
N ALA A 6 24.80 -42.50 35.17
CA ALA A 6 23.70 -42.31 34.25
C ALA A 6 22.86 -41.09 34.71
N ALA A 7 22.78 -40.05 33.88
CA ALA A 7 21.93 -38.88 34.13
C ALA A 7 20.87 -38.74 33.04
N HIS A 8 19.74 -39.40 33.31
CA HIS A 8 18.38 -38.86 33.23
C HIS A 8 17.98 -38.10 31.95
N ALA A 9 17.49 -38.85 30.96
CA ALA A 9 16.62 -38.31 29.92
C ALA A 9 15.29 -37.86 30.54
N THR A 10 15.13 -36.56 30.74
CA THR A 10 13.82 -35.96 31.07
C THR A 10 13.01 -35.83 29.78
N ILE A 11 12.11 -36.78 29.57
CA ILE A 11 10.99 -36.70 28.62
C ILE A 11 9.96 -35.75 29.25
N GLN A 12 9.70 -34.60 28.62
CA GLN A 12 8.53 -33.78 28.93
C GLN A 12 7.43 -34.10 27.92
N GLU A 13 6.39 -34.76 28.43
CA GLU A 13 5.15 -35.08 27.76
C GLU A 13 4.20 -33.87 27.74
N GLU A 14 3.31 -33.87 26.75
CA GLU A 14 2.36 -32.86 26.30
C GLU A 14 1.57 -32.06 27.36
N GLN A 15 1.32 -30.78 27.04
CA GLN A 15 0.06 -30.12 27.38
C GLN A 15 -0.39 -29.20 26.21
N PRO A 16 -1.70 -29.20 25.85
CA PRO A 16 -2.21 -28.54 24.66
C PRO A 16 -2.33 -27.04 24.90
N ARG A 17 -1.65 -26.23 24.06
CA ARG A 17 -1.89 -24.78 24.06
C ARG A 17 -3.22 -24.49 23.38
N GLN A 18 -4.16 -24.04 24.20
CA GLN A 18 -5.46 -23.53 23.82
C GLN A 18 -5.33 -22.44 22.75
N LEU A 19 -6.12 -22.58 21.69
CA LEU A 19 -6.43 -21.55 20.72
C LEU A 19 -7.15 -20.40 21.44
N GLN A 20 -6.45 -19.28 21.64
CA GLN A 20 -7.12 -17.99 21.84
C GLN A 20 -7.03 -17.22 20.53
N ASP A 21 -8.19 -17.16 19.89
CA ASP A 21 -8.50 -16.23 18.81
C ASP A 21 -8.32 -14.80 19.32
N SER A 22 -7.36 -14.09 18.75
CA SER A 22 -7.24 -12.64 18.85
C SER A 22 -6.60 -12.17 17.56
N ALA A 23 -7.47 -11.73 16.65
CA ALA A 23 -7.12 -11.02 15.44
C ALA A 23 -6.19 -9.85 15.75
N GLN A 24 -4.89 -10.05 15.57
CA GLN A 24 -3.90 -8.98 15.68
C GLN A 24 -3.85 -8.23 14.36
N VAL A 25 -4.53 -7.10 14.34
CA VAL A 25 -4.48 -6.08 13.27
C VAL A 25 -3.03 -5.59 13.13
N PRO A 26 -2.49 -5.46 11.89
CA PRO A 26 -1.12 -4.96 11.69
C PRO A 26 -0.99 -3.49 12.14
N PRO A 27 0.21 -3.04 12.57
CA PRO A 27 0.40 -1.68 13.07
C PRO A 27 0.23 -0.69 11.91
N GLN A 28 -0.82 0.12 12.00
CA GLN A 28 -1.04 1.26 11.13
C GLN A 28 0.07 2.27 11.36
N ILE A 29 0.81 2.59 10.30
CA ILE A 29 1.84 3.64 10.29
C ILE A 29 1.12 4.98 10.55
N LEU A 30 1.41 5.59 11.69
CA LEU A 30 1.00 6.96 12.00
C LEU A 30 1.69 7.92 11.02
N HIS A 31 0.98 8.34 9.99
CA HIS A 31 1.37 9.51 9.20
C HIS A 31 1.09 10.76 10.03
N ALA A 32 2.17 11.34 10.55
CA ALA A 32 2.14 12.63 11.22
C ALA A 32 1.85 13.76 10.20
N SER A 33 0.82 14.53 10.54
CA SER A 33 0.56 15.93 10.16
C SER A 33 0.48 16.28 8.67
N ASN A 34 -0.71 16.07 8.09
CA ASN A 34 -1.25 17.01 7.11
C ASN A 34 -1.68 18.27 7.88
N THR A 35 -1.02 19.39 7.65
CA THR A 35 -1.53 20.71 8.00
C THR A 35 -2.54 21.14 6.93
N ASP A 36 -3.80 20.74 7.09
CA ASP A 36 -4.90 21.30 6.32
C ASP A 36 -5.28 22.67 6.92
N PRO A 37 -5.41 23.75 6.12
CA PRO A 37 -5.98 24.99 6.60
C PRO A 37 -7.50 24.78 6.79
N VAL A 38 -7.97 24.92 8.03
CA VAL A 38 -9.40 24.89 8.34
C VAL A 38 -10.06 26.18 7.86
N ASP A 39 -10.66 26.15 6.67
CA ASP A 39 -11.67 27.12 6.28
C ASP A 39 -12.92 26.87 7.15
N SER A 40 -13.07 27.65 8.22
CA SER A 40 -14.25 27.62 9.08
C SER A 40 -15.42 28.32 8.39
N CYS A 41 -16.25 27.54 7.71
CA CYS A 41 -17.58 27.96 7.24
C CYS A 41 -18.58 27.85 8.39
N SER A 42 -18.74 28.92 9.17
CA SER A 42 -19.82 29.02 10.16
C SER A 42 -21.12 29.44 9.47
N SER A 43 -21.93 28.46 9.09
CA SER A 43 -23.36 28.66 8.86
C SER A 43 -24.07 28.55 10.21
N SER A 44 -24.71 29.61 10.68
CA SER A 44 -25.64 29.52 11.81
C SER A 44 -26.99 30.10 11.40
N SER A 45 -28.02 29.26 11.37
CA SER A 45 -29.41 29.67 11.36
C SER A 45 -29.92 29.76 12.80
N ASP A 46 -30.59 30.87 13.09
CA ASP A 46 -31.52 31.26 14.15
C ASP A 46 -31.38 30.72 15.59
N GLU A 47 -31.40 31.63 16.57
CA GLU A 47 -32.48 31.83 17.57
C GLU A 47 -32.03 32.92 18.59
N HIS A 48 -33.00 33.52 19.29
CA HIS A 48 -33.03 34.90 19.78
C HIS A 48 -32.29 35.16 21.11
N VAL A 49 -31.18 35.92 21.10
CA VAL A 49 -30.62 36.61 22.29
C VAL A 49 -30.14 38.01 21.91
N SER A 50 -30.64 39.02 22.62
CA SER A 50 -30.29 40.43 22.47
C SER A 50 -28.82 40.68 22.83
N SER A 51 -27.93 40.67 21.83
CA SER A 51 -26.55 41.17 21.92
C SER A 51 -26.31 42.19 20.81
N PRO A 52 -25.64 43.34 21.06
CA PRO A 52 -25.41 44.33 20.02
C PRO A 52 -24.50 43.74 18.92
N PRO A 53 -24.83 43.93 17.63
CA PRO A 53 -24.00 43.41 16.55
C PRO A 53 -22.68 44.18 16.51
N ILE A 54 -21.56 43.51 16.80
CA ILE A 54 -20.22 44.06 16.56
C ILE A 54 -20.00 44.02 15.05
N GLN A 55 -20.46 45.05 14.35
CA GLN A 55 -20.26 45.24 12.93
C GLN A 55 -18.85 45.81 12.69
N ALA A 56 -17.84 44.94 12.60
CA ALA A 56 -16.52 45.37 12.16
C ALA A 56 -16.61 45.82 10.69
N PRO A 57 -16.10 47.01 10.30
CA PRO A 57 -16.17 47.47 8.92
C PRO A 57 -15.33 46.54 8.03
N VAL A 58 -15.94 46.04 6.96
CA VAL A 58 -15.24 45.22 5.95
C VAL A 58 -14.13 46.08 5.32
N PRO A 59 -12.85 45.72 5.45
CA PRO A 59 -11.76 46.50 4.89
C PRO A 59 -11.91 46.52 3.36
N THR A 60 -12.15 47.70 2.80
CA THR A 60 -12.25 47.88 1.36
C THR A 60 -10.84 47.93 0.77
N ARG A 61 -10.56 47.00 -0.15
CA ARG A 61 -9.25 46.95 -0.83
C ARG A 61 -9.08 48.20 -1.70
N PRO A 62 -7.98 48.97 -1.58
CA PRO A 62 -7.73 50.11 -2.45
C PRO A 62 -7.71 49.67 -3.92
N ARG A 63 -8.36 50.46 -4.78
CA ARG A 63 -8.45 50.17 -6.21
C ARG A 63 -7.05 50.25 -6.83
N LEU A 64 -6.58 49.13 -7.37
CA LEU A 64 -5.35 49.07 -8.13
C LEU A 64 -5.50 49.93 -9.39
N LEU A 65 -4.54 50.82 -9.64
CA LEU A 65 -4.50 51.58 -10.89
C LEU A 65 -4.48 50.59 -12.07
N SER A 66 -5.26 50.87 -13.11
CA SER A 66 -5.32 50.06 -14.32
C SER A 66 -3.91 49.96 -14.93
N ARG A 67 -3.27 48.79 -14.76
CA ARG A 67 -1.99 48.49 -15.41
C ARG A 67 -2.28 48.06 -16.83
N LYS A 68 -1.59 48.68 -17.80
CA LYS A 68 -1.52 48.21 -19.18
C LYS A 68 -1.08 46.74 -19.16
N SER A 69 -1.74 45.87 -19.91
CA SER A 69 -1.32 44.47 -20.03
C SER A 69 0.11 44.41 -20.59
N SER A 70 1.09 44.01 -19.77
CA SER A 70 2.39 43.63 -20.31
C SER A 70 2.20 42.33 -21.06
N GLY A 71 2.71 42.25 -22.28
CA GLY A 71 2.61 41.06 -23.11
C GLY A 71 3.10 39.78 -22.41
N THR A 72 2.73 38.65 -23.00
CA THR A 72 3.01 37.30 -22.53
C THR A 72 4.49 37.09 -22.17
N ILE A 73 4.77 36.64 -20.95
CA ILE A 73 6.12 36.34 -20.41
C ILE A 73 6.73 35.06 -21.03
N ILE A 74 6.01 34.39 -21.94
CA ILE A 74 6.41 33.10 -22.49
C ILE A 74 7.53 33.30 -23.52
N VAL A 75 8.75 32.95 -23.12
CA VAL A 75 9.91 32.82 -24.01
C VAL A 75 9.96 31.37 -24.52
N PRO A 76 10.06 31.12 -25.84
CA PRO A 76 10.25 29.79 -26.40
C PRO A 76 11.47 29.09 -25.78
N ARG A 77 11.35 27.79 -25.49
CA ARG A 77 12.37 27.00 -24.78
C ARG A 77 13.72 26.94 -25.49
N ASP A 78 13.70 27.07 -26.82
CA ASP A 78 14.91 27.01 -27.66
C ASP A 78 15.53 28.40 -27.90
N SER A 79 15.02 29.44 -27.24
CA SER A 79 15.58 30.79 -27.37
C SER A 79 16.95 30.89 -26.69
N GLU A 80 17.86 31.63 -27.31
CA GLU A 80 19.17 32.00 -26.75
C GLU A 80 19.07 32.58 -25.32
N GLU A 81 18.03 33.38 -25.06
CA GLU A 81 17.77 33.97 -23.74
C GLU A 81 17.43 32.89 -22.68
N ALA A 82 16.78 31.80 -23.08
CA ALA A 82 16.40 30.71 -22.18
C ALA A 82 17.54 29.71 -21.93
N SER A 83 18.48 29.59 -22.88
CA SER A 83 19.63 28.69 -22.80
C SER A 83 20.83 29.30 -22.06
N ARG A 84 20.98 30.63 -22.11
CA ARG A 84 22.09 31.31 -21.44
C ARG A 84 21.97 31.18 -19.92
N PRO A 85 23.04 30.74 -19.23
CA PRO A 85 23.12 30.86 -17.78
C PRO A 85 22.93 32.33 -17.42
N MET A 86 21.78 32.66 -16.80
CA MET A 86 21.51 34.02 -16.37
C MET A 86 22.49 34.34 -15.24
N GLU A 87 23.55 35.11 -15.56
CA GLU A 87 24.46 35.66 -14.56
C GLU A 87 23.72 36.76 -13.79
N THR A 88 22.82 36.33 -12.92
CA THR A 88 22.10 37.20 -12.00
C THR A 88 23.07 37.57 -10.89
N ARG A 89 23.92 38.57 -11.16
CA ARG A 89 24.60 39.30 -10.10
C ARG A 89 23.51 39.88 -9.20
N MET A 90 23.34 39.27 -8.04
CA MET A 90 22.33 39.69 -7.10
C MET A 90 22.82 40.97 -6.44
N ASP A 91 22.01 42.01 -6.49
CA ASP A 91 22.30 43.25 -5.78
C ASP A 91 22.33 42.97 -4.26
N PRO A 92 23.21 43.62 -3.46
CA PRO A 92 23.23 43.42 -2.01
C PRO A 92 21.91 43.72 -1.29
N GLY A 93 20.97 44.42 -1.93
CA GLY A 93 19.59 44.64 -1.45
C GLY A 93 18.54 43.66 -1.99
N ASP A 94 18.91 42.71 -2.85
CA ASP A 94 17.97 41.74 -3.42
C ASP A 94 17.53 40.74 -2.35
N VAL A 95 16.23 40.74 -2.03
CA VAL A 95 15.59 39.79 -1.11
C VAL A 95 15.86 38.33 -1.48
N ARG A 96 16.13 38.04 -2.76
CA ARG A 96 16.46 36.69 -3.24
C ARG A 96 17.87 36.24 -2.83
N ALA A 97 18.78 37.16 -2.49
CA ALA A 97 20.09 36.85 -1.93
C ALA A 97 20.01 36.54 -0.43
N MET A 98 18.92 36.95 0.23
CA MET A 98 18.68 36.74 1.66
C MET A 98 17.90 35.47 1.99
N SER A 99 17.39 34.73 0.99
CA SER A 99 16.73 33.45 1.21
C SER A 99 17.74 32.30 1.22
N PRO A 100 17.66 31.36 2.19
CA PRO A 100 18.47 30.14 2.14
C PRO A 100 18.20 29.38 0.84
N ARG A 101 19.24 29.16 0.04
CA ARG A 101 19.17 28.38 -1.20
C ARG A 101 19.86 27.05 -1.01
N ARG A 102 19.27 25.98 -1.54
CA ARG A 102 19.98 24.71 -1.72
C ARG A 102 21.15 24.97 -2.67
N THR A 103 22.33 24.54 -2.26
CA THR A 103 23.52 24.61 -3.11
C THR A 103 23.36 23.63 -4.29
N ASN A 104 24.15 23.80 -5.35
CA ASN A 104 24.13 22.85 -6.47
C ASN A 104 24.46 21.42 -6.00
N GLU A 105 25.33 21.28 -5.00
CA GLU A 105 25.66 20.01 -4.36
C GLU A 105 24.43 19.36 -3.69
N ASP A 106 23.60 20.15 -3.00
CA ASP A 106 22.36 19.65 -2.38
C ASP A 106 21.36 19.13 -3.41
N LEU A 107 21.30 19.75 -4.60
CA LEU A 107 20.45 19.29 -5.70
C LEU A 107 20.94 17.96 -6.27
N GLU A 108 22.26 17.77 -6.40
CA GLU A 108 22.84 16.50 -6.85
C GLU A 108 22.64 15.38 -5.83
N ILE A 109 22.78 15.67 -4.54
CA ILE A 109 22.49 14.72 -3.45
C ILE A 109 21.01 14.32 -3.49
N LEU A 110 20.11 15.29 -3.58
CA LEU A 110 18.67 15.03 -3.66
C LEU A 110 18.34 14.17 -4.89
N GLY A 111 18.88 14.49 -6.06
CA GLY A 111 18.68 13.70 -7.27
C GLY A 111 19.22 12.28 -7.18
N ARG A 112 20.35 12.07 -6.48
CA ARG A 112 20.86 10.72 -6.18
C ARG A 112 19.96 9.96 -5.21
N GLN A 113 19.50 10.60 -4.14
CA GLN A 113 18.61 10.00 -3.15
C GLN A 113 17.27 9.56 -3.77
N THR A 114 16.63 10.44 -4.55
CA THR A 114 15.36 10.10 -5.23
C THR A 114 15.53 8.89 -6.16
N ARG A 115 16.62 8.84 -6.95
CA ARG A 115 16.88 7.68 -7.82
C ARG A 115 17.14 6.40 -7.03
N ALA A 116 17.88 6.48 -5.94
CA ALA A 116 18.16 5.33 -5.07
C ALA A 116 16.87 4.81 -4.41
N GLU A 117 15.98 5.71 -3.98
CA GLU A 117 14.69 5.35 -3.41
C GLU A 117 13.78 4.66 -4.44
N VAL A 118 13.68 5.19 -5.65
CA VAL A 118 12.93 4.54 -6.74
C VAL A 118 13.47 3.13 -7.04
N GLN A 119 14.79 2.97 -7.10
CA GLN A 119 15.41 1.65 -7.29
C GLN A 119 15.09 0.69 -6.14
N LYS A 120 15.12 1.18 -4.89
CA LYS A 120 14.74 0.39 -3.72
C LYS A 120 13.28 -0.09 -3.82
N HIS A 121 12.35 0.79 -4.18
CA HIS A 121 10.94 0.43 -4.38
C HIS A 121 10.75 -0.58 -5.51
N ALA A 122 11.44 -0.39 -6.64
CA ALA A 122 11.39 -1.34 -7.75
C ALA A 122 11.89 -2.74 -7.32
N LYS A 123 12.96 -2.82 -6.53
CA LYS A 123 13.48 -4.09 -6.01
C LYS A 123 12.51 -4.75 -5.04
N MET A 124 11.95 -4.01 -4.09
CA MET A 124 10.95 -4.55 -3.16
C MET A 124 9.73 -5.11 -3.91
N LEU A 125 9.29 -4.43 -4.97
CA LEU A 125 8.20 -4.91 -5.81
C LEU A 125 8.59 -6.21 -6.55
N GLN A 126 9.79 -6.28 -7.11
CA GLN A 126 10.29 -7.50 -7.76
C GLN A 126 10.34 -8.69 -6.80
N ASP A 127 10.88 -8.48 -5.60
CA ASP A 127 10.97 -9.53 -4.57
C ASP A 127 9.57 -10.00 -4.13
N SER A 128 8.64 -9.06 -3.96
CA SER A 128 7.24 -9.36 -3.63
C SER A 128 6.54 -10.17 -4.74
N LEU A 129 6.73 -9.79 -6.01
CA LEU A 129 6.18 -10.52 -7.15
C LEU A 129 6.76 -11.93 -7.26
N LEU A 130 8.05 -12.10 -7.01
CA LEU A 130 8.70 -13.41 -7.03
C LEU A 130 8.15 -14.33 -5.92
N MET A 131 7.95 -13.79 -4.72
CA MET A 131 7.31 -14.52 -3.62
C MET A 131 5.89 -14.97 -3.98
N ILE A 132 5.08 -14.08 -4.57
CA ILE A 132 3.73 -14.40 -5.02
C ILE A 132 3.77 -15.50 -6.09
N PHE A 133 4.70 -15.40 -7.05
CA PHE A 133 4.88 -16.41 -8.09
C PHE A 133 5.15 -17.80 -7.51
N HIS A 134 6.07 -17.93 -6.55
CA HIS A 134 6.34 -19.21 -5.88
C HIS A 134 5.11 -19.74 -5.12
N ARG A 135 4.36 -18.86 -4.46
CA ARG A 135 3.13 -19.26 -3.75
C ARG A 135 2.06 -19.79 -4.71
N ILE A 136 1.87 -19.13 -5.85
CA ILE A 136 0.94 -19.58 -6.90
C ILE A 136 1.37 -20.94 -7.43
N GLN A 137 2.66 -21.14 -7.66
CA GLN A 137 3.17 -22.40 -8.18
C GLN A 137 2.95 -23.56 -7.21
N ALA A 138 3.21 -23.36 -5.91
CA ALA A 138 2.94 -24.36 -4.89
C ALA A 138 1.44 -24.74 -4.83
N VAL A 139 0.56 -23.73 -4.85
CA VAL A 139 -0.90 -23.95 -4.85
C VAL A 139 -1.34 -24.70 -6.12
N LYS A 140 -0.76 -24.36 -7.28
CA LYS A 140 -1.07 -25.04 -8.54
C LYS A 140 -0.67 -26.52 -8.49
N GLU A 141 0.52 -26.84 -7.99
CA GLU A 141 0.97 -28.22 -7.87
C GLU A 141 0.12 -29.04 -6.89
N GLU A 142 -0.33 -28.44 -5.79
CA GLU A 142 -1.28 -29.06 -4.87
C GLU A 142 -2.65 -29.27 -5.53
N HIS A 143 -3.14 -28.27 -6.28
CA HIS A 143 -4.40 -28.38 -7.02
C HIS A 143 -4.35 -29.48 -8.07
N ASP A 144 -3.26 -29.57 -8.85
CA ASP A 144 -3.08 -30.62 -9.86
C ASP A 144 -3.10 -32.03 -9.20
N LYS A 145 -2.53 -32.16 -8.00
CA LYS A 145 -2.61 -33.41 -7.21
C LYS A 145 -4.04 -33.69 -6.76
N LEU A 146 -4.74 -32.71 -6.17
CA LEU A 146 -6.13 -32.86 -5.74
C LEU A 146 -7.05 -33.22 -6.90
N ASP A 147 -6.87 -32.61 -8.06
CA ASP A 147 -7.61 -32.91 -9.29
C ASP A 147 -7.36 -34.35 -9.77
N SER A 148 -6.11 -34.82 -9.72
CA SER A 148 -5.77 -36.19 -10.08
C SER A 148 -6.45 -37.21 -9.14
N ASN A 149 -6.45 -36.94 -7.83
CA ASN A 149 -7.11 -37.77 -6.83
C ASN A 149 -8.63 -37.73 -6.98
N ASN A 150 -9.20 -36.56 -7.26
CA ASN A 150 -10.63 -36.40 -7.47
C ASN A 150 -11.09 -37.19 -8.71
N LYS A 151 -10.35 -37.09 -9.82
CA LYS A 151 -10.58 -37.91 -11.02
C LYS A 151 -10.50 -39.41 -10.71
N PHE A 152 -9.52 -39.84 -9.91
CA PHE A 152 -9.40 -41.24 -9.48
C PHE A 152 -10.61 -41.70 -8.68
N LEU A 153 -11.05 -40.91 -7.69
CA LEU A 153 -12.23 -41.22 -6.87
C LEU A 153 -13.50 -41.28 -7.71
N GLN A 154 -13.72 -40.31 -8.61
CA GLN A 154 -14.87 -40.31 -9.52
C GLN A 154 -14.90 -41.56 -10.40
N LYS A 155 -13.76 -41.95 -10.97
CA LYS A 155 -13.64 -43.18 -11.76
C LYS A 155 -13.96 -44.41 -10.93
N TYR A 156 -13.38 -44.52 -9.74
CA TYR A 156 -13.60 -45.66 -8.85
C TYR A 156 -15.08 -45.81 -8.45
N ILE A 157 -15.72 -44.70 -8.09
CA ILE A 157 -17.15 -44.67 -7.76
C ILE A 157 -17.98 -45.04 -9.00
N GLY A 158 -17.64 -44.50 -10.18
CA GLY A 158 -18.28 -44.85 -11.45
C GLY A 158 -18.21 -46.34 -11.77
N ASP A 159 -17.02 -46.93 -11.64
CA ASP A 159 -16.79 -48.37 -11.86
C ASP A 159 -17.57 -49.21 -10.83
N LEU A 160 -17.59 -48.80 -9.56
CA LEU A 160 -18.32 -49.50 -8.50
C LEU A 160 -19.83 -49.44 -8.71
N MET A 161 -20.38 -48.28 -9.10
CA MET A 161 -21.80 -48.15 -9.42
C MET A 161 -22.19 -48.96 -10.65
N THR A 162 -21.33 -49.01 -11.68
CA THR A 162 -21.58 -49.77 -12.90
C THR A 162 -21.57 -51.27 -12.62
N THR A 163 -20.56 -51.76 -11.90
CA THR A 163 -20.48 -53.17 -11.47
C THR A 163 -21.63 -53.55 -10.55
N SER A 164 -22.01 -52.69 -9.59
CA SER A 164 -23.14 -52.93 -8.68
C SER A 164 -24.48 -53.06 -9.40
N LYS A 165 -24.73 -52.29 -10.48
CA LYS A 165 -25.93 -52.44 -11.30
C LYS A 165 -25.98 -53.78 -12.03
N ILE A 166 -24.84 -54.23 -12.56
CA ILE A 166 -24.73 -55.50 -13.30
C ILE A 166 -24.91 -56.70 -12.35
N THR A 167 -24.30 -56.68 -11.17
CA THR A 167 -24.39 -57.80 -10.20
C THR A 167 -25.74 -57.86 -9.49
N ALA A 168 -26.41 -56.73 -9.24
CA ALA A 168 -27.74 -56.70 -8.64
C ALA A 168 -28.85 -57.14 -9.62
N SER A 169 -28.74 -56.78 -10.91
CA SER A 169 -29.72 -57.22 -11.93
C SER A 169 -29.59 -58.72 -12.27
N GLY A 170 -28.39 -59.30 -12.17
CA GLY A 170 -28.15 -60.73 -12.43
C GLY A 170 -28.65 -61.69 -11.34
N SER A 171 -28.84 -61.22 -10.11
CA SER A 171 -29.31 -62.06 -8.97
C SER A 171 -30.82 -61.97 -8.72
N SER A 172 -31.49 -60.92 -9.17
CA SER A 172 -32.93 -60.71 -8.94
C SER A 172 -33.87 -61.52 -9.86
N SER A 173 -33.38 -62.16 -10.92
CA SER A 173 -34.23 -62.91 -11.88
C SER A 173 -34.38 -64.41 -11.56
N ARG A 174 -33.74 -64.94 -10.51
CA ARG A 174 -33.73 -66.39 -10.17
C ARG A 174 -34.51 -66.77 -8.91
N GLY A 175 -35.27 -65.84 -8.32
CA GLY A 175 -35.93 -66.00 -7.01
C GLY A 175 -37.46 -65.98 -7.01
N LYS A 176 -38.13 -66.30 -8.13
CA LYS A 176 -39.60 -66.37 -8.17
C LYS A 176 -40.07 -67.54 -9.03
N LYS A 177 -40.17 -68.71 -8.41
CA LYS A 177 -40.99 -69.86 -8.83
C LYS A 177 -41.60 -70.46 -7.58
#